data_AF-A0A1H7SS37-F1
#
_entry.id   AF-A0A1H7SS37-F1
#
_cell.length_a   1.000
_cell.length_b   1.000
_cell.length_c   1.000
_cell.angle_alpha   90.00
_cell.angle_beta   90.00
_cell.angle_gamma   90.00
#
_symmetry.space_group_name_H-M   'P 1'
#
loop_
_entity.id
_entity.type
_entity.pdbx_description
1 polymer ?
#
loop_
_entity_poly.entity_id
_entity_poly.type
_entity_poly.pdbx_seq_one_letter_code
_entity_poly.pdbx_strand_id
1 'polypeptide(L)'
;MKKFYMYIGVGAVSLSALVLIGFAVVSFMSARLDISNDRLDAREEERSAVEDRWIASHKRKPNDPLEEINDNELVIEEVAVIGTRGTLEWSDIRGNEGTVIFYVNKDESYSISKRRSDLPETVHGYQSDLEKAIEEAKE
;
A
#
# COMPACT_ATOMS: atom_id res chain seq x y z
N MET A 1 -4.22 5.88 78.11
CA MET A 1 -4.75 6.37 76.82
C MET A 1 -3.67 6.79 75.80
N LYS A 2 -2.53 7.40 76.19
CA LYS A 2 -1.46 7.82 75.24
C LYS A 2 -0.94 6.72 74.29
N LYS A 3 -0.80 5.48 74.77
CA LYS A 3 -0.35 4.33 73.95
C LYS A 3 -1.33 3.99 72.82
N PHE A 4 -2.63 4.16 73.05
CA PHE A 4 -3.68 3.87 72.05
C PHE A 4 -3.64 4.84 70.86
N TYR A 5 -3.47 6.14 71.13
CA TYR A 5 -3.28 7.15 70.08
C TYR A 5 -1.98 6.94 69.29
N MET A 6 -0.93 6.41 69.93
CA MET A 6 0.32 6.08 69.25
C MET A 6 0.14 4.92 68.25
N TYR A 7 -0.61 3.87 68.60
CA TYR A 7 -0.90 2.77 67.67
C TYR A 7 -1.81 3.20 66.51
N ILE A 8 -2.79 4.07 66.77
CA ILE A 8 -3.62 4.66 65.70
C ILE A 8 -2.77 5.52 64.76
N GLY A 9 -1.85 6.32 65.30
CA GLY A 9 -0.93 7.14 64.51
C GLY A 9 0.00 6.31 63.62
N VAL A 10 0.58 5.22 64.17
CA VAL A 10 1.42 4.31 63.38
C VAL A 10 0.62 3.59 62.30
N GLY A 11 -0.61 3.16 62.61
CA GLY A 11 -1.51 2.55 61.63
C GLY A 11 -1.92 3.49 60.51
N ALA A 12 -2.20 4.77 60.84
CA ALA A 12 -2.54 5.78 59.83
C ALA A 12 -1.35 6.10 58.91
N VAL A 13 -0.13 6.16 59.46
CA VAL A 13 1.09 6.42 58.69
C VAL A 13 1.47 5.23 57.80
N SER A 14 1.30 3.99 58.28
CA SER A 14 1.57 2.82 57.44
C SER A 14 0.57 2.69 56.30
N LEU A 15 -0.71 3.03 56.55
CA LEU A 15 -1.74 3.02 55.51
C LEU A 15 -1.48 4.08 54.44
N SER A 16 -1.10 5.30 54.83
CA SER A 16 -0.78 6.37 53.88
C SER A 16 0.47 6.05 53.06
N ALA A 17 1.49 5.43 53.67
CA ALA A 17 2.67 4.94 52.96
C ALA A 17 2.32 3.87 51.91
N LEU A 18 1.43 2.93 52.26
CA LEU A 18 0.96 1.91 51.32
C LEU A 18 0.20 2.49 50.13
N VAL A 19 -0.65 3.50 50.37
CA VAL A 19 -1.38 4.20 49.32
C VAL A 19 -0.42 4.94 48.38
N LEU A 20 0.60 5.61 48.92
CA LEU A 20 1.61 6.31 48.10
C LEU A 20 2.43 5.34 47.25
N ILE A 21 2.83 4.20 47.80
CA ILE A 21 3.56 3.16 47.05
C ILE A 21 2.66 2.59 45.94
N GLY A 22 1.39 2.31 46.25
CA GLY A 22 0.43 1.84 45.26
C GLY A 22 0.25 2.84 44.11
N PHE A 23 0.13 4.12 44.43
CA PHE A 23 0.03 5.19 43.43
C PHE A 23 1.29 5.25 42.55
N ALA A 24 2.48 5.18 43.14
CA ALA A 24 3.74 5.19 42.40
C ALA A 24 3.87 4.01 41.41
N VAL A 25 3.44 2.81 41.81
CA VAL A 25 3.46 1.63 40.93
C VAL A 25 2.48 1.78 39.77
N VAL A 26 1.27 2.27 40.03
CA VAL A 26 0.27 2.51 38.99
C VAL A 26 0.77 3.58 38.01
N SER A 27 1.27 4.71 38.50
CA SER A 27 1.83 5.77 37.63
C SER A 27 2.99 5.27 36.78
N PHE A 28 3.86 4.42 37.32
CA PHE A 28 4.97 3.83 36.56
C PHE A 28 4.49 2.88 35.45
N MET A 29 3.48 2.04 35.74
CA MET A 29 2.89 1.14 34.75
C MET A 29 2.16 1.91 33.65
N SER A 30 1.39 2.96 34.00
CA SER A 30 0.73 3.84 33.03
C SER A 30 1.73 4.53 32.11
N ALA A 31 2.79 5.15 32.65
CA ALA A 31 3.81 5.80 31.83
C ALA A 31 4.50 4.82 30.86
N ARG A 32 4.71 3.56 31.28
CA ARG A 32 5.28 2.53 30.41
C ARG A 32 4.31 2.10 29.30
N LEU A 33 3.02 2.04 29.61
CA LEU A 33 1.96 1.74 28.64
C LEU A 33 1.82 2.87 27.62
N ASP A 34 1.84 4.13 28.06
CA ASP A 34 1.78 5.30 27.18
C ASP A 34 2.96 5.29 26.18
N ILE A 35 4.19 5.07 26.66
CA ILE A 35 5.37 4.96 25.78
C ILE A 35 5.26 3.78 24.79
N SER A 36 4.60 2.70 25.19
CA SER A 36 4.36 1.55 24.30
C SER A 36 3.29 1.86 23.25
N ASN A 37 2.23 2.59 23.63
CA ASN A 37 1.17 3.01 22.73
C ASN A 37 1.67 4.06 21.75
N ASP A 38 2.44 5.07 22.19
CA ASP A 38 3.05 6.07 21.31
C ASP A 38 3.94 5.41 20.23
N ARG A 39 4.61 4.30 20.56
CA ARG A 39 5.41 3.51 19.61
C ARG A 39 4.57 2.70 18.63
N LEU A 40 3.37 2.29 19.02
CA LEU A 40 2.44 1.60 18.13
C LEU A 40 1.73 2.60 17.21
N ASP A 41 1.26 3.72 17.77
CA ASP A 41 0.65 4.82 17.03
C ASP A 41 1.61 5.38 15.98
N ALA A 42 2.89 5.58 16.32
CA ALA A 42 3.90 6.02 15.33
C ALA A 42 4.08 5.01 14.17
N ARG A 43 3.98 3.70 14.45
CA ARG A 43 4.07 2.66 13.40
C ARG A 43 2.79 2.54 12.58
N GLU A 44 1.65 2.83 13.20
CA GLU A 44 0.35 2.84 12.54
C GLU A 44 0.21 4.08 11.66
N GLU A 45 0.74 5.23 12.08
CA GLU A 45 0.85 6.45 11.29
C GLU A 45 1.81 6.27 10.10
N GLU A 46 2.94 5.58 10.28
CA GLU A 46 3.83 5.20 9.16
C GLU A 46 3.13 4.26 8.16
N ARG A 47 2.36 3.28 8.65
CA ARG A 47 1.58 2.38 7.78
C ARG A 47 0.45 3.10 7.07
N SER A 48 -0.30 3.95 7.76
CA SER A 48 -1.37 4.78 7.18
C SER A 48 -0.80 5.74 6.15
N ALA A 49 0.38 6.34 6.38
CA ALA A 49 1.00 7.22 5.41
C ALA A 49 1.49 6.48 4.16
N VAL A 50 1.93 5.23 4.29
CA VAL A 50 2.29 4.36 3.15
C VAL A 50 1.03 3.92 2.40
N GLU A 51 -0.04 3.56 3.12
CA GLU A 51 -1.33 3.19 2.55
C GLU A 51 -2.01 4.38 1.86
N ASP A 52 -1.98 5.57 2.45
CA ASP A 52 -2.48 6.81 1.85
C ASP A 52 -1.66 7.23 0.64
N ARG A 53 -0.32 7.02 0.63
CA ARG A 53 0.50 7.24 -0.56
C ARG A 53 0.20 6.24 -1.66
N TRP A 54 0.00 4.97 -1.31
CA TRP A 54 -0.39 3.92 -2.26
C TRP A 54 -1.79 4.19 -2.82
N ILE A 55 -2.74 4.58 -1.98
CA ILE A 55 -4.08 5.02 -2.39
C ILE A 55 -3.99 6.32 -3.19
N ALA A 56 -3.12 7.27 -2.89
CA ALA A 56 -2.98 8.51 -3.66
C ALA A 56 -2.32 8.28 -5.03
N SER A 57 -1.42 7.30 -5.16
CA SER A 57 -0.87 6.90 -6.45
C SER A 57 -1.85 6.06 -7.27
N HIS A 58 -2.81 5.37 -6.64
CA HIS A 58 -3.76 4.47 -7.32
C HIS A 58 -5.21 4.99 -7.41
N LYS A 59 -5.62 5.96 -6.58
CA LYS A 59 -6.86 6.72 -6.76
C LYS A 59 -6.60 7.79 -7.79
N ARG A 60 -7.06 7.51 -8.99
CA ARG A 60 -7.51 8.53 -9.94
C ARG A 60 -8.25 9.64 -9.20
N LYS A 61 -7.81 10.88 -9.40
CA LYS A 61 -8.41 12.07 -8.82
C LYS A 61 -9.88 12.15 -9.24
N PRO A 62 -10.84 12.25 -8.31
CA PRO A 62 -12.26 12.35 -8.64
C PRO A 62 -12.67 13.75 -9.15
N ASN A 63 -11.73 14.65 -9.42
CA ASN A 63 -11.98 16.04 -9.83
C ASN A 63 -10.96 16.58 -10.86
N ASP A 64 -10.15 15.72 -11.48
CA ASP A 64 -9.72 16.12 -12.83
C ASP A 64 -10.98 16.10 -13.70
N PRO A 65 -11.18 17.10 -14.57
CA PRO A 65 -12.35 17.11 -15.45
C PRO A 65 -12.45 15.73 -16.08
N LEU A 66 -13.67 15.22 -16.21
CA LEU A 66 -13.97 14.02 -16.99
C LEU A 66 -13.30 14.18 -18.37
N GLU A 67 -12.01 13.80 -18.48
CA GLU A 67 -11.51 13.08 -19.61
C GLU A 67 -12.39 11.85 -19.60
N GLU A 68 -13.52 12.01 -20.32
CA GLU A 68 -14.18 10.99 -21.08
C GLU A 68 -13.59 9.63 -20.72
N ILE A 69 -14.27 8.89 -19.83
CA ILE A 69 -13.98 7.48 -19.63
C ILE A 69 -14.07 6.90 -21.03
N ASN A 70 -12.91 6.82 -21.67
CA ASN A 70 -12.77 6.18 -22.95
C ASN A 70 -13.09 4.75 -22.58
N ASP A 71 -14.18 4.20 -23.10
CA ASP A 71 -14.60 2.80 -22.91
C ASP A 71 -13.57 1.80 -23.51
N ASN A 72 -12.31 2.21 -23.59
CA ASN A 72 -11.18 1.69 -24.34
C ASN A 72 -9.90 1.70 -23.48
N GLU A 73 -9.99 1.61 -22.15
CA GLU A 73 -8.78 1.55 -21.32
C GLU A 73 -8.21 0.12 -21.32
N LEU A 74 -7.05 -0.03 -21.96
CA LEU A 74 -6.27 -1.26 -21.97
C LEU A 74 -5.39 -1.32 -20.71
N VAL A 75 -5.56 -2.37 -19.90
CA VAL A 75 -4.69 -2.65 -18.76
C VAL A 75 -3.62 -3.63 -19.20
N ILE A 76 -2.35 -3.29 -18.95
CA ILE A 76 -1.21 -4.18 -19.19
C ILE A 76 -0.84 -4.83 -17.86
N GLU A 77 -0.98 -6.14 -17.78
CA GLU A 77 -0.80 -6.88 -16.52
C GLU A 77 0.64 -7.35 -16.35
N GLU A 78 1.23 -7.89 -17.40
CA GLU A 78 2.60 -8.40 -17.38
C GLU A 78 3.27 -8.22 -18.74
N VAL A 79 4.53 -7.78 -18.73
CA VAL A 79 5.38 -7.78 -19.92
C VAL A 79 6.65 -8.57 -19.63
N ALA A 80 6.86 -9.66 -20.36
CA ALA A 80 8.00 -10.54 -20.21
C ALA A 80 8.80 -10.60 -21.51
N VAL A 81 10.08 -10.21 -21.46
CA VAL A 81 11.00 -10.24 -22.61
C VAL A 81 12.09 -11.28 -22.39
N ILE A 82 12.18 -12.26 -23.29
CA ILE A 82 13.19 -13.33 -23.27
C ILE A 82 13.97 -13.27 -24.58
N GLY A 83 15.14 -12.64 -24.53
CA GLY A 83 16.01 -12.47 -25.70
C GLY A 83 15.35 -11.58 -26.76
N THR A 84 15.07 -12.14 -27.94
CA THR A 84 14.44 -11.42 -29.06
C THR A 84 12.92 -11.59 -29.14
N ARG A 85 12.30 -12.26 -28.16
CA ARG A 85 10.85 -12.49 -28.10
C ARG A 85 10.30 -11.94 -26.80
N GLY A 86 9.20 -11.20 -26.89
CA GLY A 86 8.43 -10.73 -25.76
C GLY A 86 6.98 -11.22 -25.79
N THR A 87 6.39 -11.21 -24.61
CA THR A 87 4.98 -11.51 -24.37
C THR A 87 4.41 -10.39 -23.49
N LEU A 88 3.22 -9.93 -23.83
CA LEU A 88 2.51 -8.89 -23.11
C LEU A 88 1.10 -9.40 -22.84
N GLU A 89 0.73 -9.47 -21.57
CA GLU A 89 -0.61 -9.85 -21.13
C GLU A 89 -1.43 -8.58 -20.90
N TRP A 90 -2.64 -8.56 -21.44
CA TRP A 90 -3.55 -7.43 -21.32
C TRP A 90 -4.93 -7.88 -20.90
N SER A 91 -5.63 -6.97 -20.25
CA SER A 91 -7.05 -7.07 -19.94
C SER A 91 -7.76 -5.76 -20.25
N ASP A 92 -9.05 -5.84 -20.58
CA ASP A 92 -9.93 -4.68 -20.71
C ASP A 92 -10.93 -4.61 -19.54
N ILE A 93 -11.53 -3.43 -19.37
CA ILE A 93 -12.56 -3.19 -18.34
C ILE A 93 -13.82 -4.07 -18.48
N ARG A 94 -13.99 -4.73 -19.63
CA ARG A 94 -15.12 -5.62 -19.92
C ARG A 94 -14.80 -7.07 -19.56
N GLY A 95 -13.59 -7.34 -19.08
CA GLY A 95 -13.10 -8.66 -18.70
C GLY A 95 -12.62 -9.51 -19.89
N ASN A 96 -12.36 -8.90 -21.05
CA ASN A 96 -11.62 -9.58 -22.11
C ASN A 96 -10.14 -9.53 -21.75
N GLU A 97 -9.46 -10.65 -21.92
CA GLU A 97 -8.04 -10.81 -21.68
C GLU A 97 -7.37 -11.44 -22.89
N GLY A 98 -6.07 -11.20 -23.05
CA GLY A 98 -5.32 -11.78 -24.14
C GLY A 98 -3.83 -11.61 -23.98
N THR A 99 -3.09 -12.28 -24.87
CA THR A 99 -1.64 -12.24 -24.88
C THR A 99 -1.14 -11.75 -26.23
N VAL A 100 -0.35 -10.68 -26.23
CA VAL A 100 0.36 -10.16 -27.40
C VAL A 100 1.77 -10.71 -27.43
N ILE A 101 2.14 -11.33 -28.56
CA ILE A 101 3.49 -11.83 -28.80
C ILE A 101 4.21 -10.86 -29.74
N PHE A 102 5.31 -10.30 -29.25
CA PHE A 102 6.15 -9.40 -30.03
C PHE A 102 7.58 -9.93 -30.15
N TYR A 103 8.31 -9.43 -31.14
CA TYR A 103 9.72 -9.73 -31.35
C TYR A 103 10.52 -8.43 -31.37
N VAL A 104 11.63 -8.42 -30.65
CA VAL A 104 12.59 -7.32 -30.65
C VAL A 104 13.62 -7.59 -31.76
N ASN A 105 13.69 -6.68 -32.72
CA ASN A 105 14.61 -6.73 -33.83
C ASN A 105 16.00 -6.18 -33.42
N LYS A 106 17.00 -6.42 -34.25
CA LYS A 106 18.40 -5.99 -33.98
C LYS A 106 18.60 -4.48 -34.05
N ASP A 107 17.68 -3.77 -34.68
CA ASP A 107 17.64 -2.31 -34.79
C ASP A 107 16.80 -1.68 -33.67
N GLU A 108 16.58 -2.40 -32.57
CA GLU A 108 15.77 -2.00 -31.41
C GLU A 108 14.28 -1.75 -31.72
N SER A 109 13.87 -1.90 -32.99
CA SER A 109 12.46 -1.93 -33.36
C SER A 109 11.77 -3.19 -32.83
N TYR A 110 10.44 -3.20 -32.84
CA TYR A 110 9.67 -4.39 -32.49
C TYR A 110 8.66 -4.73 -33.58
N SER A 111 8.25 -5.99 -33.61
CA SER A 111 7.21 -6.48 -34.52
C SER A 111 6.23 -7.36 -33.78
N ILE A 112 4.94 -7.10 -33.95
CA ILE A 112 3.86 -7.85 -33.29
C ILE A 112 3.38 -8.99 -34.19
N SER A 113 3.30 -10.19 -33.62
CA SER A 113 2.85 -11.39 -34.31
C SER A 113 1.33 -11.50 -34.32
N LYS A 114 0.66 -10.82 -35.25
CA LYS A 114 -0.82 -10.81 -35.34
C LYS A 114 -1.46 -12.20 -35.42
N ARG A 115 -0.75 -13.22 -35.92
CA ARG A 115 -1.28 -14.59 -36.06
C ARG A 115 -1.25 -15.41 -34.76
N ARG A 116 -0.43 -15.00 -33.79
CA ARG A 116 -0.22 -15.72 -32.53
C ARG A 116 -0.55 -14.85 -31.32
N SER A 117 -1.07 -13.65 -31.56
CA SER A 117 -1.40 -12.68 -30.54
C SER A 117 -2.90 -12.53 -30.49
N ASP A 118 -3.46 -12.54 -29.30
CA ASP A 118 -4.83 -12.15 -29.07
C ASP A 118 -4.81 -10.63 -28.91
N LEU A 119 -5.09 -9.91 -30.00
CA LEU A 119 -5.02 -8.45 -30.01
C LEU A 119 -6.32 -7.86 -29.44
N PRO A 120 -6.24 -6.78 -28.65
CA PRO A 120 -7.40 -6.06 -28.15
C PRO A 120 -8.06 -5.22 -29.25
N GLU A 121 -8.55 -5.86 -30.31
CA GLU A 121 -9.22 -5.20 -31.44
C GLU A 121 -10.50 -4.47 -31.04
N THR A 122 -11.06 -4.82 -29.87
CA THR A 122 -12.22 -4.18 -29.24
C THR A 122 -11.90 -2.81 -28.64
N VAL A 123 -10.62 -2.51 -28.40
CA VAL A 123 -10.17 -1.29 -27.74
C VAL A 123 -9.67 -0.29 -28.78
N HIS A 124 -10.33 0.85 -28.93
CA HIS A 124 -9.90 1.85 -29.92
C HIS A 124 -8.57 2.50 -29.50
N GLY A 125 -7.56 2.49 -30.40
CA GLY A 125 -6.26 3.11 -30.12
C GLY A 125 -5.25 2.21 -29.40
N TYR A 126 -5.61 0.96 -29.13
CA TYR A 126 -4.79 -0.03 -28.40
C TYR A 126 -3.35 -0.19 -28.91
N GLN A 127 -3.11 0.11 -30.19
CA GLN A 127 -1.78 0.06 -30.77
C GLN A 127 -0.82 0.95 -30.00
N SER A 128 -1.18 2.22 -29.76
CA SER A 128 -0.33 3.19 -29.05
C SER A 128 0.00 2.74 -27.63
N ASP A 129 -0.96 2.13 -26.93
CA ASP A 129 -0.77 1.67 -25.56
C ASP A 129 0.15 0.44 -25.49
N LEU A 130 0.01 -0.48 -26.46
CA LEU A 130 0.94 -1.59 -26.62
C LEU A 130 2.35 -1.11 -26.99
N GLU A 131 2.48 -0.11 -27.88
CA GLU A 131 3.78 0.45 -28.26
C GLU A 131 4.52 0.99 -27.03
N LYS A 132 3.81 1.79 -26.24
CA LYS A 132 4.34 2.40 -25.01
C LYS A 132 4.73 1.35 -23.96
N ALA A 133 3.89 0.33 -23.74
CA ALA A 133 4.18 -0.73 -22.79
C ALA A 133 5.39 -1.59 -23.21
N ILE A 134 5.57 -1.82 -24.52
CA ILE A 134 6.73 -2.53 -25.06
C ILE A 134 8.00 -1.66 -24.92
N GLU A 135 7.89 -0.35 -25.05
CA GLU A 135 9.01 0.58 -24.87
C GLU A 135 9.44 0.66 -23.39
N GLU A 136 8.50 0.80 -22.47
CA GLU A 136 8.77 0.80 -21.02
C GLU A 136 9.40 -0.52 -20.54
N ALA A 137 9.04 -1.66 -21.13
CA ALA A 137 9.60 -2.96 -20.77
C ALA A 137 11.01 -3.23 -21.34
N LYS A 138 11.55 -2.35 -22.18
CA LYS A 138 12.91 -2.44 -22.73
C LYS A 138 13.97 -1.71 -21.90
N GLU A 139 13.58 -0.72 -21.08
CA GLU A 139 14.47 -0.02 -20.13
C GLU A 139 14.89 -0.92 -18.96
#